data_AF-A0A0G9MXU3-F1
#
_entry.id   AF-A0A0G9MXU3-F1
#
_cell.length_a   1.000
_cell.length_b   1.000
_cell.length_c   1.000
_cell.angle_alpha   90.00
_cell.angle_beta   90.00
_cell.angle_gamma   90.00
#
_symmetry.space_group_name_H-M   'P 1'
#
loop_
_entity.id
_entity.type
_entity.pdbx_description
1 polymer ?
#
loop_
_entity_poly.entity_id
_entity_poly.type
_entity_poly.pdbx_seq_one_letter_code
_entity_poly.pdbx_strand_id
1 'polypeptide(L)'
;MNLLALASMSVVIMPVALDAEILRQPETFVSPAGRILIEAGAQARLYCMDLPEGRFDYSRACITADEWQQVSDRIAQDESADRRFRAILQAHNSASRPALR
;
A
#
# COMPACT_ATOMS: atom_id res chain seq x y z
N MET A 1 -25.97 -23.32 -4.31
CA MET A 1 -24.87 -22.64 -5.02
C MET A 1 -24.66 -21.30 -4.36
N ASN A 2 -23.71 -21.21 -3.42
CA ASN A 2 -23.28 -19.94 -2.83
C ASN A 2 -22.12 -19.41 -3.66
N LEU A 3 -22.38 -18.43 -4.50
CA LEU A 3 -21.36 -17.65 -5.19
C LEU A 3 -20.77 -16.67 -4.18
N LEU A 4 -19.65 -17.05 -3.57
CA LEU A 4 -18.77 -16.10 -2.87
C LEU A 4 -18.14 -15.20 -3.93
N ALA A 5 -18.76 -14.04 -4.17
CA ALA A 5 -18.14 -12.96 -4.91
C ALA A 5 -16.97 -12.42 -4.06
N LEU A 6 -15.76 -12.87 -4.36
CA LEU A 6 -14.52 -12.21 -3.95
C LEU A 6 -14.50 -10.86 -4.68
N ALA A 7 -15.09 -9.83 -4.07
CA ALA A 7 -14.91 -8.46 -4.50
C ALA A 7 -13.42 -8.12 -4.27
N SER A 8 -12.61 -8.24 -5.32
CA SER A 8 -11.27 -7.67 -5.33
C SER A 8 -11.43 -6.17 -5.20
N MET A 9 -11.28 -5.63 -3.99
CA MET A 9 -11.05 -4.19 -3.78
C MET A 9 -9.74 -3.84 -4.47
N SER A 10 -9.82 -3.49 -5.75
CA SER A 10 -8.71 -2.88 -6.48
C SER A 10 -8.50 -1.51 -5.89
N VAL A 11 -7.44 -1.37 -5.10
CA VAL A 11 -7.05 -0.09 -4.53
C VAL A 11 -6.46 0.76 -5.67
N VAL A 12 -7.17 1.82 -6.04
CA VAL A 12 -6.76 2.69 -7.15
C VAL A 12 -5.87 3.81 -6.61
N ILE A 13 -4.65 3.89 -7.14
CA ILE A 13 -3.74 5.02 -6.91
C ILE A 13 -3.98 6.04 -8.02
N MET A 14 -4.42 7.23 -7.64
CA MET A 14 -4.73 8.31 -8.56
C MET A 14 -3.67 9.41 -8.47
N PRO A 15 -3.01 9.78 -9.58
CA PRO A 15 -2.13 10.94 -9.60
C PRO A 15 -2.96 12.24 -9.54
N VAL A 16 -2.56 13.16 -8.67
CA VAL A 16 -3.27 14.41 -8.36
C VAL A 16 -2.30 15.60 -8.46
N ALA A 17 -2.71 16.64 -9.17
CA ALA A 17 -1.95 17.89 -9.29
C ALA A 17 -1.91 18.65 -7.96
N LEU A 18 -0.84 19.39 -7.69
CA LEU A 18 -0.64 20.07 -6.39
C LEU A 18 -1.65 21.20 -6.11
N ASP A 19 -2.29 21.72 -7.15
CA ASP A 19 -3.31 22.76 -7.07
C ASP A 19 -4.74 22.20 -6.97
N ALA A 20 -4.91 20.87 -7.02
CA ALA A 20 -6.21 20.24 -7.02
C ALA A 20 -6.95 20.44 -5.68
N GLU A 21 -8.23 20.81 -5.76
CA GLU A 21 -9.09 21.08 -4.60
C GLU A 21 -9.20 19.89 -3.64
N ILE A 22 -9.11 18.67 -4.17
CA ILE A 22 -9.14 17.43 -3.39
C ILE A 22 -8.06 17.38 -2.28
N LEU A 23 -6.94 18.09 -2.45
CA LEU A 23 -5.86 18.18 -1.46
C LEU A 23 -6.16 19.13 -0.30
N ARG A 24 -7.19 19.98 -0.42
CA ARG A 24 -7.63 20.93 0.61
C ARG A 24 -8.82 20.41 1.42
N GLN A 25 -9.40 19.29 0.99
CA GLN A 25 -10.51 18.64 1.69
C GLN A 25 -10.08 18.18 3.09
N PRO A 26 -10.89 18.40 4.14
CA PRO A 26 -10.56 18.04 5.52
C PRO A 26 -10.39 16.52 5.71
N GLU A 27 -11.07 15.71 4.91
CA GLU A 27 -10.98 14.25 4.91
C GLU A 27 -9.76 13.69 4.15
N THR A 28 -8.94 14.57 3.54
CA THR A 28 -7.74 14.19 2.80
C THR A 28 -6.50 14.39 3.66
N PHE A 29 -5.84 13.28 4.00
CA PHE A 29 -4.49 13.32 4.53
C PHE A 29 -3.50 13.65 3.41
N VAL A 30 -2.68 14.67 3.62
CA VAL A 30 -1.51 15.00 2.78
C VAL A 30 -0.25 14.84 3.62
N SER A 31 0.69 14.02 3.14
CA SER A 31 1.95 13.79 3.87
C SER A 31 2.76 15.08 4.07
N PRO A 32 3.63 15.16 5.09
CA PRO A 32 4.50 16.30 5.28
C PRO A 32 5.35 16.61 4.04
N ALA A 33 5.90 15.59 3.38
CA ALA A 33 6.66 15.77 2.14
C ALA A 33 5.79 16.33 1.01
N GLY A 34 4.53 15.86 0.89
CA GLY A 34 3.57 16.41 -0.05
C GLY A 34 3.23 17.87 0.20
N ARG A 35 3.09 18.27 1.47
CA ARG A 35 2.85 19.68 1.85
C ARG A 35 4.02 20.58 1.45
N ILE A 36 5.26 20.13 1.67
CA ILE A 36 6.47 20.84 1.24
C ILE A 36 6.46 21.07 -0.28
N LEU A 37 6.07 20.06 -1.08
CA LEU A 37 5.98 20.21 -2.53
C LEU A 37 4.91 21.24 -2.96
N ILE A 38 3.76 21.24 -2.28
CA ILE A 38 2.67 22.19 -2.52
C ILE A 38 3.15 23.61 -2.20
N GLU A 39 3.77 23.81 -1.03
CA GLU A 39 4.29 25.11 -0.58
C GLU A 39 5.43 25.62 -1.47
N ALA A 40 6.28 24.73 -1.97
CA ALA A 40 7.38 25.06 -2.88
C ALA A 40 6.91 25.41 -4.30
N GLY A 41 5.63 25.23 -4.63
CA GLY A 41 5.10 25.44 -5.98
C GLY A 41 5.74 24.53 -7.03
N ALA A 42 6.15 23.33 -6.61
CA ALA A 42 6.83 22.38 -7.50
C ALA A 42 5.90 21.92 -8.62
N GLN A 43 6.47 21.65 -9.81
CA GLN A 43 5.73 20.96 -10.88
C GLN A 43 5.77 19.44 -10.65
N ALA A 44 5.06 18.98 -9.62
CA ALA A 44 4.99 17.57 -9.23
C ALA A 44 3.53 17.09 -9.14
N ARG A 45 3.36 15.81 -8.82
CA ARG A 45 2.07 15.20 -8.49
C ARG A 45 2.16 14.48 -7.17
N LEU A 46 1.08 14.52 -6.41
CA LEU A 46 0.86 13.58 -5.32
C LEU A 46 0.07 12.39 -5.84
N TYR A 47 0.16 11.27 -5.15
CA TYR A 47 -0.51 10.04 -5.50
C TYR A 47 -1.43 9.68 -4.36
N CYS A 48 -2.72 9.76 -4.65
CA CYS A 48 -3.79 9.62 -3.68
C CYS A 48 -4.43 8.23 -3.75
N MET A 49 -4.84 7.73 -2.60
CA MET A 49 -5.52 6.46 -2.42
C MET A 49 -6.68 6.65 -1.45
N ASP A 50 -7.85 6.12 -1.80
CA ASP A 50 -8.99 6.08 -0.87
C ASP A 50 -8.73 5.04 0.22
N LEU A 51 -9.03 5.42 1.45
CA LEU A 51 -8.82 4.59 2.64
C LEU A 51 -10.11 3.83 2.99
N PRO A 52 -10.00 2.62 3.56
CA PRO A 52 -11.15 1.89 4.06
C PRO A 52 -11.93 2.70 5.10
N GLU A 53 -13.25 2.71 4.97
CA GLU A 53 -14.15 3.42 5.90
C GLU A 53 -13.97 2.93 7.35
N GLY A 54 -14.02 3.86 8.30
CA GLY A 54 -14.04 3.56 9.73
C GLY A 54 -12.72 3.09 10.35
N ARG A 55 -11.64 2.97 9.58
CA ARG A 55 -10.32 2.54 10.09
C ARG A 55 -9.37 3.71 10.39
N PHE A 56 -9.59 4.85 9.75
CA PHE A 56 -8.71 6.02 9.82
C PHE A 56 -9.54 7.29 9.97
N ASP A 57 -8.93 8.34 10.53
CA ASP A 57 -9.53 9.67 10.67
C ASP A 57 -9.73 10.39 9.31
N TYR A 58 -9.13 9.85 8.25
CA TYR A 58 -9.17 10.37 6.89
C TYR A 58 -9.81 9.35 5.95
N SER A 59 -10.51 9.85 4.94
CA SER A 59 -11.08 9.04 3.86
C SER A 59 -10.08 8.82 2.72
N ARG A 60 -9.01 9.60 2.68
CA ARG A 60 -8.00 9.56 1.62
C ARG A 60 -6.62 9.87 2.15
N ALA A 61 -5.60 9.24 1.58
CA ALA A 61 -4.20 9.57 1.80
C ALA A 61 -3.53 9.92 0.48
N CYS A 62 -2.84 11.06 0.44
CA CYS A 62 -2.05 11.55 -0.68
C CYS A 62 -0.59 11.69 -0.24
N ILE A 63 0.30 10.95 -0.89
CA ILE A 63 1.74 10.95 -0.60
C ILE A 63 2.55 11.17 -1.88
N THR A 64 3.83 11.47 -1.74
CA THR A 64 4.76 11.66 -2.86
C THR A 64 5.09 10.34 -3.57
N ALA A 65 5.68 10.42 -4.77
CA ALA A 65 6.17 9.24 -5.49
C ALA A 65 7.20 8.46 -4.67
N ASP A 66 8.13 9.17 -4.01
CA ASP A 66 9.21 8.57 -3.24
C ASP A 66 8.68 7.84 -2.00
N GLU A 67 7.67 8.41 -1.33
CA GLU A 67 6.99 7.74 -0.22
C GLU A 67 6.26 6.47 -0.70
N TRP A 68 5.62 6.50 -1.88
CA TRP A 68 5.03 5.30 -2.48
C TRP A 68 6.04 4.21 -2.79
N GLN A 69 7.20 4.60 -3.32
CA GLN A 69 8.27 3.66 -3.61
C GLN A 69 8.76 2.99 -2.32
N GLN A 70 8.98 3.77 -1.26
CA GLN A 70 9.41 3.23 0.04
C GLN A 70 8.38 2.24 0.64
N VAL A 71 7.09 2.55 0.53
CA VAL A 71 6.03 1.64 0.99
C VAL A 71 6.03 0.34 0.18
N SER A 72 6.14 0.45 -1.14
CA SER A 72 6.16 -0.71 -2.05
C SER A 72 7.39 -1.59 -1.82
N ASP A 73 8.56 -0.99 -1.64
CA ASP A 73 9.81 -1.69 -1.37
C ASP A 73 9.75 -2.47 -0.05
N ARG A 74 9.18 -1.86 1.00
CA ARG A 74 8.99 -2.53 2.28
C ARG A 74 8.06 -3.74 2.16
N ILE A 75 6.92 -3.60 1.47
CA ILE A 75 6.00 -4.72 1.24
C ILE A 75 6.70 -5.85 0.48
N ALA A 76 7.46 -5.51 -0.56
CA ALA A 76 8.20 -6.51 -1.34
C ALA A 76 9.26 -7.24 -0.50
N GLN A 77 9.91 -6.55 0.42
CA GLN A 77 10.87 -7.14 1.37
C GLN A 77 10.18 -8.10 2.35
N ASP A 78 9.06 -7.68 2.93
CA ASP A 78 8.28 -8.49 3.88
C ASP A 78 7.75 -9.76 3.19
N GLU A 79 7.16 -9.64 2.00
CA GLU A 79 6.72 -10.81 1.23
C GLU A 79 7.87 -11.76 0.87
N SER A 80 9.04 -11.20 0.56
CA SER A 80 10.24 -11.99 0.29
C SER A 80 10.68 -12.77 1.53
N ALA A 81 10.69 -12.14 2.69
CA ALA A 81 10.99 -12.78 3.97
C ALA A 81 9.98 -13.90 4.28
N ASP A 82 8.68 -13.64 4.12
CA ASP A 82 7.62 -14.62 4.35
C ASP A 82 7.71 -15.82 3.40
N ARG A 83 8.03 -15.58 2.11
CA ARG A 83 8.26 -16.67 1.14
C ARG A 83 9.45 -17.54 1.56
N ARG A 84 10.56 -16.92 1.99
CA ARG A 84 11.74 -17.65 2.48
C ARG A 84 11.41 -18.46 3.72
N PHE A 85 10.70 -17.87 4.68
CA PHE A 85 10.31 -18.55 5.91
C PHE A 85 9.43 -19.77 5.63
N ARG A 86 8.42 -19.63 4.76
CA ARG A 86 7.58 -20.76 4.33
C ARG A 86 8.38 -21.87 3.63
N ALA A 87 9.34 -21.51 2.78
CA ALA A 87 10.21 -22.49 2.12
C ALA A 87 11.07 -23.27 3.13
N ILE A 88 11.61 -22.59 4.16
CA ILE A 88 12.39 -23.23 5.24
C ILE A 88 11.51 -24.22 6.01
N LEU A 89 10.29 -23.82 6.39
CA LEU A 89 9.35 -24.70 7.08
C LEU A 89 8.98 -25.92 6.24
N GLN A 90 8.75 -25.73 4.93
CA GLN A 90 8.47 -26.84 4.01
C GLN A 90 9.65 -27.81 3.92
N ALA A 91 10.87 -27.29 3.80
CA ALA A 91 12.09 -28.11 3.77
C ALA A 91 12.25 -28.90 5.07
N HIS A 92 12.08 -28.27 6.23
CA HIS A 92 12.15 -28.94 7.53
C HIS A 92 11.09 -30.05 7.66
N ASN A 93 9.84 -29.76 7.32
CA ASN A 93 8.76 -30.74 7.38
C ASN A 93 8.96 -31.92 6.40
N SER A 94 9.58 -31.67 5.25
CA SER A 94 9.92 -32.72 4.28
C SER A 94 11.09 -33.60 4.75
N ALA A 95 12.06 -33.03 5.45
CA ALA A 95 13.19 -33.77 6.02
C ALA A 95 12.78 -34.58 7.27
N SER A 96 11.81 -34.11 8.04
CA SER A 96 11.33 -34.74 9.28
C SER A 96 10.27 -35.83 9.06
N ARG A 97 9.81 -36.05 7.83
CA ARG A 97 8.89 -37.15 7.50
C ARG A 97 9.69 -38.41 7.14
N PRO A 98 9.68 -39.48 7.96
CA PRO A 98 10.32 -40.73 7.57
C PRO A 98 9.61 -41.28 6.33
N ALA A 99 10.39 -41.65 5.32
CA ALA A 99 9.87 -42.39 4.18
C ALA A 99 9.26 -43.69 4.70
N LEU A 100 7.92 -43.77 4.74
CA LEU A 100 7.22 -45.04 4.91
C LEU A 100 7.55 -45.88 3.66
N ARG A 101 8.56 -46.73 3.78
CA ARG A 101 8.81 -47.88 2.92
C ARG A 101 8.09 -49.09 3.50
#